data_AF-A0A1I4E7T9-F1
#
_entry.id   AF-A0A1I4E7T9-F1
#
_cell.length_a   1.000
_cell.length_b   1.000
_cell.length_c   1.000
_cell.angle_alpha   90.00
_cell.angle_beta   90.00
_cell.angle_gamma   90.00
#
_symmetry.space_group_name_H-M   'P 1'
#
loop_
_entity.id
_entity.type
_entity.pdbx_description
1 polymer ?
#
loop_
_entity_poly.entity_id
_entity_poly.type
_entity_poly.pdbx_seq_one_letter_code
_entity_poly.pdbx_strand_id
1 'polypeptide(L)' 'MDTVKCAQCGVTGLEPGFVEDSGENSRGYARWIAGPLERGVFGGAECMGRPRWQIDACRCPRCGHLELFARQPA' A
#
# COMPACT_ATOMS: atom_id res chain seq x y z
N MET A 1 -16.23 4.02 -14.55
CA MET A 1 -15.05 3.36 -13.96
C MET A 1 -13.88 4.26 -14.27
N ASP A 2 -13.37 4.97 -13.25
CA ASP A 2 -12.28 5.90 -13.46
C ASP A 2 -11.00 5.12 -13.80
N THR A 3 -10.48 5.34 -15.00
CA THR A 3 -9.21 4.76 -15.43
C THR A 3 -8.11 5.41 -14.61
N VAL A 4 -7.47 4.64 -13.72
CA VAL A 4 -6.29 5.09 -12.97
C VAL A 4 -5.25 5.60 -13.98
N LYS A 5 -4.70 6.78 -13.71
CA LYS A 5 -3.62 7.40 -14.49
C LYS A 5 -2.38 7.47 -13.62
N CYS A 6 -1.23 7.29 -14.25
CA CYS A 6 0.04 7.45 -13.57
C CYS A 6 0.23 8.94 -13.23
N ALA A 7 0.27 9.28 -11.95
CA ALA A 7 0.47 10.64 -11.45
C ALA A 7 1.80 11.23 -11.92
N GLN A 8 2.80 10.39 -12.21
CA GLN A 8 4.11 10.85 -12.66
C GLN A 8 4.19 11.16 -14.16
N CYS A 9 3.57 10.37 -15.05
CA CYS A 9 3.74 10.53 -16.50
C CYS A 9 2.43 10.59 -17.31
N GLY A 10 1.28 10.52 -16.65
CA GLY A 10 -0.05 10.68 -17.23
C GLY A 10 -0.58 9.48 -18.04
N VAL A 11 0.21 8.42 -18.23
CA VAL A 11 -0.25 7.24 -19.00
C VAL A 11 -1.39 6.53 -18.28
N THR A 12 -2.33 6.00 -19.07
CA THR A 12 -3.45 5.17 -18.61
C THR A 12 -3.13 3.68 -18.78
N GLY A 13 -3.92 2.81 -18.12
CA GLY A 13 -3.75 1.36 -18.26
C GLY A 13 -2.58 0.84 -17.42
N LEU A 14 -2.55 1.22 -16.14
CA LEU A 14 -1.57 0.70 -15.20
C LEU A 14 -1.84 -0.79 -14.93
N GLU A 15 -0.77 -1.54 -14.71
CA GLU A 15 -0.79 -2.97 -14.43
C GLU A 15 -1.14 -3.17 -12.94
N PRO A 16 -2.22 -3.90 -12.60
CA PRO A 16 -2.56 -4.17 -11.21
C PRO A 16 -1.55 -5.12 -10.56
N GLY A 17 -1.30 -4.93 -9.27
CA GLY A 17 -0.45 -5.78 -8.44
C GLY A 17 -0.62 -5.48 -6.95
N PHE A 18 0.29 -5.99 -6.14
CA PHE A 18 0.35 -5.72 -4.70
C PHE A 18 1.80 -5.71 -4.23
N VAL A 19 2.04 -5.14 -3.05
CA VAL A 19 3.36 -5.20 -2.40
C VAL A 19 3.36 -6.39 -1.46
N GLU A 20 4.25 -7.35 -1.70
CA GLU A 20 4.48 -8.48 -0.80
C GLU A 20 5.12 -7.99 0.49
N ASP A 21 4.61 -8.48 1.62
CA ASP A 21 5.29 -8.42 2.91
C ASP A 21 5.68 -9.84 3.30
N SER A 22 6.97 -10.13 3.31
CA SER A 22 7.55 -11.44 3.64
C SER A 22 8.12 -11.51 5.06
N GLY A 23 7.80 -10.52 5.90
CA GLY A 23 8.21 -10.49 7.30
C GLY A 23 7.66 -11.66 8.13
N GLU A 24 8.33 -11.97 9.22
CA GLU A 24 7.87 -12.96 10.18
C GLU A 24 6.49 -12.58 10.73
N ASN A 25 5.53 -13.54 10.70
CA ASN A 25 4.10 -13.32 11.01
C ASN A 25 3.35 -12.35 10.08
N SER A 26 3.88 -12.07 8.88
CA SER A 26 3.17 -11.30 7.86
C SER A 26 1.93 -12.04 7.31
N ARG A 27 1.00 -11.27 6.73
CA ARG A 27 -0.15 -11.79 5.96
C ARG A 27 0.16 -12.07 4.49
N GLY A 28 1.40 -11.84 4.04
CA GLY A 28 1.81 -11.96 2.64
C GLY A 28 1.55 -10.70 1.79
N TYR A 29 1.03 -9.63 2.39
CA TYR A 29 0.80 -8.35 1.72
C TYR A 29 0.97 -7.16 2.68
N ALA A 30 1.41 -6.03 2.12
CA ALA A 30 1.59 -4.79 2.87
C ALA A 30 0.26 -4.11 3.23
N ARG A 31 0.25 -3.41 4.36
CA ARG A 31 -0.93 -2.69 4.89
C ARG A 31 -0.60 -1.25 5.18
N TRP A 32 -1.55 -0.36 4.89
CA TRP A 32 -1.49 1.04 5.31
C TRP A 32 -2.13 1.16 6.68
N ILE A 33 -1.48 1.89 7.59
CA ILE A 33 -1.92 2.11 8.96
C ILE A 33 -2.13 3.61 9.14
N ALA A 34 -3.30 3.99 9.67
CA ALA A 34 -3.62 5.40 9.86
C ALA A 34 -2.71 6.05 10.93
N GLY A 35 -2.33 7.30 10.67
CA GLY A 35 -1.51 8.10 11.57
C GLY A 35 0.00 7.94 11.38
N PRO A 36 0.81 8.72 12.09
CA PRO A 36 2.26 8.66 12.02
C PRO A 36 2.79 7.34 12.61
N LEU A 37 3.98 6.91 12.19
CA LEU A 37 4.66 5.78 12.81
C LEU A 37 5.07 6.15 14.24
N GLU A 38 4.42 5.50 15.21
CA GLU A 38 4.81 5.55 16.62
C GLU A 38 5.42 4.22 17.02
N ARG A 39 6.34 4.24 17.99
CA ARG A 39 6.96 3.02 18.52
C ARG A 39 6.50 2.84 19.96
N GLY A 40 5.99 1.65 20.27
CA GLY A 40 5.59 1.29 21.62
C GLY A 40 6.80 0.98 22.52
N VAL A 41 6.52 0.69 23.80
CA VAL A 41 7.54 0.41 24.83
C VAL A 41 8.47 -0.75 24.47
N PHE A 42 8.00 -1.69 23.64
CA PHE A 42 8.77 -2.84 23.14
C PHE A 42 9.47 -2.59 21.78
N GLY A 43 9.53 -1.34 21.31
CA GLY A 43 10.24 -0.94 20.07
C GLY A 43 9.50 -1.23 18.76
N GLY A 44 8.42 -2.02 18.79
CA GLY A 44 7.55 -2.28 17.64
C GLY A 44 6.63 -1.10 17.30
N ALA A 45 6.13 -1.08 16.06
CA ALA A 45 5.18 -0.05 15.62
C ALA A 45 3.87 -0.12 16.42
N GLU A 46 3.45 1.00 17.00
CA GLU A 46 2.20 1.10 17.75
C GLU A 46 1.01 1.15 16.78
N CYS A 47 0.32 0.02 16.68
CA CYS A 47 -0.74 -0.18 15.70
C CYS A 47 -2.07 -0.61 16.34
N MET A 48 -2.17 -0.63 17.67
CA MET A 48 -3.38 -1.06 18.37
C MET A 48 -4.49 -0.02 18.20
N GLY A 49 -5.71 -0.45 17.91
CA GLY A 49 -6.87 0.45 17.69
C GLY A 49 -6.85 1.27 16.38
N ARG A 50 -5.78 1.19 15.59
CA ARG A 50 -5.65 1.96 14.34
C ARG A 50 -6.28 1.22 13.15
N PRO A 51 -7.06 1.92 12.29
CA PRO A 51 -7.54 1.37 11.04
C PRO A 51 -6.40 0.83 10.17
N ARG A 52 -6.62 -0.34 9.58
CA ARG A 52 -5.69 -1.01 8.68
C ARG A 52 -6.37 -1.24 7.35
N TRP A 53 -5.68 -0.92 6.27
CA TRP A 53 -6.17 -1.07 4.92
C TRP A 53 -5.17 -1.87 4.09
N GLN A 54 -5.66 -2.73 3.22
CA GLN A 54 -4.79 -3.43 2.27
C GLN A 54 -4.19 -2.40 1.31
N ILE A 55 -2.90 -2.52 1.00
CA ILE A 55 -2.28 -1.73 -0.06
C ILE A 55 -2.37 -2.50 -1.38
N ASP A 56 -3.19 -2.00 -2.29
CA ASP A 56 -3.14 -2.40 -3.69
C ASP A 56 -2.10 -1.54 -4.42
N ALA A 57 -1.40 -2.12 -5.40
CA ALA A 57 -0.45 -1.41 -6.23
C ALA A 57 -0.90 -1.38 -7.69
N CYS A 58 -0.57 -0.31 -8.41
CA CYS A 58 -0.70 -0.24 -9.86
C CYS A 58 0.61 0.25 -10.47
N ARG A 59 1.28 -0.59 -11.26
CA ARG A 59 2.55 -0.27 -11.90
C ARG A 59 2.32 0.39 -13.24
N CYS A 60 2.97 1.52 -13.47
CA CYS A 60 3.00 2.15 -14.76
C CYS A 60 3.93 1.39 -15.73
N PRO A 61 3.45 0.83 -16.85
CA PRO A 61 4.31 0.10 -17.80
C PRO A 61 5.30 1.02 -18.52
N ARG A 62 5.00 2.33 -18.62
CA ARG A 62 5.84 3.31 -19.32
C ARG A 62 7.05 3.79 -18.51
N CYS A 63 6.87 4.13 -17.23
CA CYS A 63 7.91 4.77 -16.41
C CYS A 63 8.22 4.03 -15.11
N GLY A 64 7.52 2.92 -14.82
CA GLY A 64 7.74 2.12 -13.61
C GLY A 64 7.19 2.72 -12.31
N HIS A 65 6.61 3.92 -12.32
CA HIS A 65 5.97 4.52 -11.14
C HIS A 65 4.89 3.59 -10.57
N LEU A 66 4.83 3.50 -9.25
CA LEU A 66 3.85 2.69 -8.52
C LEU A 66 2.85 3.61 -7.82
N GLU A 67 1.59 3.48 -8.20
CA GLU A 67 0.47 4.04 -7.45
C GLU A 67 0.08 3.06 -6.34
N LEU A 68 -0.14 3.55 -5.12
CA LEU A 68 -0.56 2.74 -3.97
C LEU A 68 -1.93 3.19 -3.47
N PHE A 69 -2.85 2.25 -3.27
CA PHE A 69 -4.23 2.53 -2.89
C PHE A 69 -4.66 1.72 -1.67
N ALA A 70 -5.35 2.38 -0.73
CA ALA A 70 -5.98 1.77 0.44
C ALA A 70 -7.50 1.81 0.32
N ARG A 71 -8.07 0.94 -0.52
CA ARG A 71 -9.51 0.95 -0.88
C ARG A 71 -10.37 0.04 -0.02
N GLN A 72 -9.77 -0.97 0.61
CA GLN A 72 -10.48 -1.96 1.42
C GLN A 72 -9.78 -2.22 2.77
N PRO A 73 -10.55 -2.48 3.85
CA PRO A 73 -9.99 -2.90 5.14
C PRO A 73 -9.17 -4.19 5.02
N ALA A 74 -8.14 -4.33 5.88
CA ALA A 74 -7.23 -5.49 5.93
C ALA A 74 -7.52 -6.50 7.06
#